data_AF-A0A917Y8E9-F1
#
_entry.id   AF-A0A917Y8E9-F1
#
_cell.length_a   1.000
_cell.length_b   1.000
_cell.length_c   1.000
_cell.angle_alpha   90.00
_cell.angle_beta   90.00
_cell.angle_gamma   90.00
#
_symmetry.space_group_name_H-M   'P 1'
#
loop_
_entity.id
_entity.type
_entity.pdbx_description
1 polymer ?
#
loop_
_entity_poly.entity_id
_entity_poly.type
_entity_poly.pdbx_seq_one_letter_code
_entity_poly.pdbx_strand_id
1 'polypeptide(L)'
;MSQSAKAPYSAASWLIGWVVFLVSGFVASALLSKAWDDCDIGINASANLGDLVTASTTMAVVSTCVWALMRRATGRRQLLLPFLLTVATGVVLLWPLMAIWHASDGYPVSFCPPDNVPPWWPGWLPV
;
A
#
# COMPACT_ATOMS: atom_id res chain seq x y z
N MET A 1 -35.49 -0.41 -22.70
CA MET A 1 -35.25 0.30 -21.43
C MET A 1 -34.19 -0.46 -20.61
N SER A 2 -32.91 -0.11 -20.66
CA SER A 2 -31.86 -0.78 -19.86
C SER A 2 -30.59 0.04 -19.61
N GLN A 3 -30.59 1.34 -19.94
CA GLN A 3 -29.43 2.21 -19.72
C GLN A 3 -29.40 2.87 -18.33
N SER A 4 -30.55 3.09 -17.69
CA SER A 4 -30.63 3.86 -16.42
C SER A 4 -30.00 3.14 -15.22
N ALA A 5 -30.03 1.80 -15.17
CA ALA A 5 -29.43 1.03 -14.08
C ALA A 5 -27.89 0.89 -14.16
N LYS A 6 -27.27 1.14 -15.33
CA LYS A 6 -25.82 0.98 -15.53
C LYS A 6 -25.00 2.14 -14.97
N ALA A 7 -25.54 3.35 -14.98
CA ALA A 7 -24.86 4.56 -14.52
C ALA A 7 -24.55 4.55 -13.01
N PRO A 8 -25.49 4.25 -12.09
CA PRO A 8 -25.21 4.28 -10.64
C PRO A 8 -24.23 3.19 -10.20
N TYR A 9 -24.31 2.00 -10.81
CA TYR A 9 -23.40 0.88 -10.53
C TYR A 9 -21.95 1.17 -10.95
N SER A 10 -21.77 1.97 -12.00
CA SER A 10 -20.46 2.43 -12.45
C SER A 10 -19.86 3.43 -11.47
N ALA A 11 -20.61 4.45 -11.05
CA ALA A 11 -20.12 5.46 -10.12
C ALA A 11 -19.72 4.87 -8.75
N ALA A 12 -20.59 4.05 -8.15
CA ALA A 12 -20.32 3.39 -6.86
C ALA A 12 -19.03 2.56 -6.89
N SER A 13 -18.77 1.89 -8.01
CA SER A 13 -17.58 1.07 -8.14
C SER A 13 -16.27 1.83 -8.37
N TRP A 14 -16.35 3.05 -8.90
CA TRP A 14 -15.21 3.94 -8.99
C TRP A 14 -14.89 4.58 -7.64
N LEU A 15 -15.91 4.83 -6.81
CA LEU A 15 -15.70 5.22 -5.41
C LEU A 15 -14.91 4.16 -4.65
N ILE A 16 -15.19 2.87 -4.86
CA ILE A 16 -14.39 1.79 -4.25
C ILE A 16 -12.93 1.85 -4.72
N GLY A 17 -12.69 2.13 -6.01
CA GLY A 17 -11.33 2.31 -6.53
C GLY A 17 -10.59 3.48 -5.87
N TRP A 18 -11.27 4.60 -5.65
CA TRP A 18 -10.72 5.74 -4.90
C TRP A 18 -10.42 5.39 -3.45
N VAL A 19 -11.30 4.63 -2.79
CA VAL A 19 -11.06 4.14 -1.43
C VAL A 19 -9.83 3.23 -1.40
N VAL A 20 -9.70 2.31 -2.36
CA VAL A 20 -8.50 1.45 -2.50
C VAL A 20 -7.25 2.31 -2.65
N PHE A 21 -7.25 3.31 -3.54
CA PHE A 21 -6.12 4.22 -3.75
C PHE A 21 -5.70 4.92 -2.46
N LEU A 22 -6.65 5.59 -1.79
CA LEU A 22 -6.38 6.38 -0.59
C LEU A 22 -5.95 5.51 0.58
N VAL A 23 -6.64 4.40 0.82
CA VAL A 23 -6.35 3.51 1.94
C VAL A 23 -5.00 2.83 1.76
N SER A 24 -4.69 2.33 0.56
CA SER A 24 -3.40 1.66 0.32
C SER A 24 -2.22 2.61 0.46
N GLY A 25 -2.31 3.83 -0.08
CA GLY A 25 -1.30 4.87 0.12
C GLY A 25 -1.15 5.27 1.59
N PHE A 26 -2.27 5.44 2.31
CA PHE A 26 -2.24 5.77 3.74
C PHE A 26 -1.61 4.66 4.59
N VAL A 27 -1.99 3.41 4.36
CA VAL A 27 -1.42 2.25 5.09
C VAL A 27 0.08 2.13 4.82
N ALA A 28 0.52 2.30 3.58
CA ALA A 28 1.94 2.34 3.23
C ALA A 28 2.68 3.44 4.00
N SER A 29 2.18 4.67 3.97
CA SER A 29 2.79 5.79 4.70
C SER A 29 2.83 5.54 6.20
N ALA A 30 1.74 5.06 6.78
CA ALA A 30 1.64 4.82 8.22
C ALA A 30 2.57 3.70 8.67
N LEU A 31 2.64 2.60 7.91
CA LEU A 31 3.53 1.48 8.19
C LEU A 31 4.99 1.91 8.19
N LEU A 32 5.39 2.65 7.16
CA LEU A 32 6.76 3.13 7.00
C LEU A 32 7.13 4.18 8.05
N SER A 33 6.20 5.10 8.35
CA SER A 33 6.40 6.09 9.41
C SER A 33 6.57 5.43 10.78
N LYS A 34 5.81 4.35 11.06
CA LYS A 34 5.98 3.59 12.30
C LYS A 34 7.27 2.80 12.36
N ALA A 35 7.71 2.23 11.24
CA ALA A 35 9.00 1.54 11.18
C ALA A 35 10.15 2.51 11.49
N TRP A 36 10.12 3.70 10.90
CA TRP A 36 11.14 4.72 11.13
C TRP A 36 11.10 5.30 12.55
N ASP A 37 9.90 5.52 13.12
CA ASP A 37 9.72 5.98 14.50
C ASP A 37 10.27 4.96 15.52
N ASP A 38 9.95 3.67 15.37
CA ASP A 38 10.43 2.61 16.26
C ASP A 38 11.95 2.39 16.15
N CYS A 39 12.54 2.71 15.00
CA CYS A 39 13.98 2.55 14.74
C CYS A 39 14.78 3.86 14.86
N ASP A 40 14.16 4.95 15.32
CA ASP A 40 14.76 6.30 15.38
C ASP A 40 15.47 6.71 14.06
N ILE A 41 14.90 6.29 12.93
CA ILE A 41 15.37 6.63 11.59
C ILE A 41 14.87 8.04 11.32
N GLY A 42 15.70 9.01 11.72
CA GLY A 42 15.41 10.43 11.82
C GLY A 42 14.46 10.94 10.74
N ILE A 43 13.25 11.25 11.20
CA ILE A 43 12.13 11.82 10.44
C ILE A 43 12.38 13.32 10.22
N ASN A 44 13.56 13.70 9.71
CA ASN A 44 13.72 15.05 9.19
C ASN A 44 12.86 15.11 7.94
N ALA A 45 11.75 15.83 8.01
CA ALA A 45 10.69 15.82 7.00
C ALA A 45 11.26 15.83 5.57
N SER A 46 12.25 16.65 5.24
CA SER A 46 12.81 16.67 3.88
C SER A 46 13.58 15.40 3.43
N ALA A 47 14.23 14.67 4.34
CA ALA A 47 15.11 13.55 3.98
C ALA A 47 14.33 12.31 3.55
N ASN A 48 13.30 11.94 4.32
CA ASN A 48 12.52 10.72 4.07
C ASN A 48 11.14 10.99 3.43
N LEU A 49 10.73 12.26 3.26
CA LEU A 49 9.47 12.57 2.54
C LEU A 49 9.49 12.09 1.08
N GLY A 50 10.66 12.13 0.42
CA GLY A 50 10.82 11.63 -0.94
C GLY A 50 10.48 10.14 -1.03
N ASP A 51 11.05 9.34 -0.16
CA ASP A 51 10.79 7.90 -0.06
C ASP A 51 9.35 7.61 0.35
N LEU A 52 8.80 8.37 1.31
CA LEU A 52 7.43 8.21 1.77
C LEU A 52 6.41 8.49 0.64
N VAL A 53 6.58 9.61 -0.08
CA VAL A 53 5.71 9.96 -1.21
C VAL A 53 5.86 8.93 -2.33
N THR A 54 7.08 8.47 -2.59
CA THR A 54 7.34 7.48 -3.64
C THR A 54 6.70 6.13 -3.29
N ALA A 55 6.94 5.60 -2.09
CA ALA A 55 6.39 4.32 -1.62
C ALA A 55 4.85 4.34 -1.51
N SER A 56 4.28 5.41 -0.96
CA SER A 56 2.82 5.54 -0.86
C SER A 56 2.14 5.68 -2.21
N THR A 57 2.73 6.45 -3.13
CA THR A 57 2.21 6.63 -4.49
C THR A 57 2.32 5.34 -5.30
N THR A 58 3.45 4.63 -5.23
CA THR A 58 3.61 3.34 -5.92
C THR A 58 2.59 2.32 -5.41
N MET A 59 2.41 2.21 -4.09
CA MET A 59 1.41 1.34 -3.49
C MET A 59 -0.02 1.67 -3.95
N ALA A 60 -0.36 2.95 -3.95
CA ALA A 60 -1.68 3.43 -4.35
C ALA A 60 -1.96 3.17 -5.84
N VAL A 61 -0.98 3.43 -6.70
CA VAL A 61 -1.08 3.19 -8.15
C VAL A 61 -1.21 1.69 -8.44
N VAL A 62 -0.36 0.85 -7.86
CA VAL A 62 -0.40 -0.60 -8.10
C VAL A 62 -1.73 -1.18 -7.61
N SER A 63 -2.18 -0.82 -6.40
CA SER A 63 -3.47 -1.29 -5.85
C SER A 63 -4.66 -0.89 -6.74
N THR A 64 -4.62 0.31 -7.29
CA THR A 64 -5.66 0.82 -8.20
C THR A 64 -5.63 0.11 -9.55
N CYS A 65 -4.45 -0.15 -10.10
CA CYS A 65 -4.28 -0.95 -11.32
C CYS A 65 -4.82 -2.37 -11.12
N VAL A 66 -4.49 -3.01 -9.99
CA VAL A 66 -5.00 -4.34 -9.63
C VAL A 66 -6.52 -4.31 -9.52
N TRP A 67 -7.09 -3.32 -8.83
CA TRP A 67 -8.55 -3.16 -8.75
C TRP A 67 -9.19 -3.05 -10.15
N ALA A 68 -8.64 -2.20 -11.02
CA ALA A 68 -9.15 -2.01 -12.38
C ALA A 68 -9.06 -3.30 -13.23
N LEU A 69 -7.94 -4.03 -13.13
CA LEU A 69 -7.72 -5.29 -13.82
C LEU A 69 -8.66 -6.39 -13.32
N MET A 70 -8.76 -6.58 -12.00
CA MET A 70 -9.62 -7.58 -11.39
C MET A 70 -11.08 -7.33 -11.74
N ARG A 71 -11.53 -6.07 -11.66
CA ARG A 71 -12.86 -5.65 -12.10
C ARG A 71 -13.15 -5.94 -13.56
N ARG A 72 -12.15 -5.78 -14.43
CA ARG A 72 -12.27 -6.11 -15.86
C ARG A 72 -12.37 -7.62 -16.06
N ALA A 73 -11.63 -8.41 -15.29
CA ALA A 73 -11.59 -9.87 -15.38
C ALA A 73 -12.86 -10.55 -14.82
N THR A 74 -13.36 -10.14 -13.66
CA THR A 74 -14.54 -10.76 -13.00
C THR A 74 -15.87 -10.18 -13.45
N GLY A 75 -15.86 -9.11 -14.25
CA GLY A 75 -17.07 -8.45 -14.74
C GLY A 75 -17.76 -7.55 -13.70
N ARG A 76 -18.71 -6.73 -14.17
CA ARG A 76 -19.29 -5.62 -13.38
C ARG A 76 -20.30 -6.04 -12.28
N ARG A 77 -20.73 -7.30 -12.24
CA ARG A 77 -21.79 -7.78 -11.32
C ARG A 77 -21.27 -8.29 -9.97
N GLN A 78 -20.01 -8.74 -9.89
CA GLN A 78 -19.41 -9.24 -8.65
C GLN A 78 -18.31 -8.29 -8.19
N LEU A 79 -18.56 -7.57 -7.08
CA LEU A 79 -17.60 -6.63 -6.47
C LEU A 79 -16.78 -7.25 -5.35
N LEU A 80 -17.26 -8.34 -4.73
CA LEU A 80 -16.62 -8.95 -3.58
C LEU A 80 -15.33 -9.68 -3.95
N LEU A 81 -15.36 -10.49 -5.01
CA LEU A 81 -14.18 -11.20 -5.51
C LEU A 81 -13.03 -10.26 -5.92
N PRO A 82 -13.23 -9.22 -6.77
CA PRO A 82 -12.15 -8.30 -7.10
C PRO A 82 -11.66 -7.52 -5.87
N PHE A 83 -12.54 -7.22 -4.91
CA PHE A 83 -12.14 -6.55 -3.68
C PHE A 83 -11.21 -7.42 -2.84
N LEU A 84 -11.58 -8.69 -2.59
CA LEU A 84 -10.73 -9.64 -1.86
C LEU A 84 -9.37 -9.83 -2.53
N LEU A 85 -9.35 -9.94 -3.87
CA LEU A 85 -8.11 -10.08 -4.64
C LEU A 85 -7.24 -8.82 -4.52
N THR A 86 -7.83 -7.62 -4.62
CA THR A 86 -7.09 -6.37 -4.43
C THR A 86 -6.53 -6.24 -3.02
N VAL A 87 -7.30 -6.61 -1.99
CA VAL A 87 -6.82 -6.60 -0.59
C VAL A 87 -5.69 -7.59 -0.41
N ALA A 88 -5.83 -8.82 -0.91
CA ALA A 88 -4.78 -9.84 -0.83
C ALA A 88 -3.49 -9.38 -1.53
N THR A 89 -3.61 -8.80 -2.73
CA THR A 89 -2.46 -8.22 -3.43
C THR A 89 -1.85 -7.06 -2.64
N GLY A 90 -2.68 -6.18 -2.05
CA GLY A 90 -2.21 -5.10 -1.18
C GLY A 90 -1.39 -5.62 0.00
N VAL A 91 -1.86 -6.66 0.69
CA VAL A 91 -1.11 -7.29 1.79
C VAL A 91 0.23 -7.85 1.31
N VAL A 92 0.24 -8.52 0.15
CA VAL A 92 1.48 -9.04 -0.45
C VAL A 92 2.46 -7.91 -0.82
N LEU A 93 1.96 -6.76 -1.26
CA LEU A 93 2.77 -5.59 -1.63
C LEU A 93 3.35 -4.84 -0.43
N LEU A 94 2.85 -5.06 0.79
CA LEU A 94 3.47 -4.49 2.00
C LEU A 94 4.86 -5.09 2.25
N TRP A 95 5.10 -6.34 1.83
CA TRP A 95 6.40 -6.97 1.95
C TRP A 95 7.51 -6.26 1.16
N PRO A 96 7.43 -6.11 -0.19
CA PRO A 96 8.46 -5.40 -0.94
C PRO A 96 8.53 -3.92 -0.56
N LEU A 97 7.43 -3.32 -0.09
CA LEU A 97 7.43 -1.96 0.42
C LEU A 97 8.35 -1.84 1.65
N MET A 98 8.23 -2.75 2.60
CA MET A 98 9.12 -2.77 3.75
C MET A 98 10.54 -3.15 3.33
N ALA A 99 10.73 -4.18 2.52
CA ALA A 99 12.05 -4.61 2.08
C ALA A 99 12.88 -3.48 1.45
N ILE A 100 12.24 -2.63 0.63
CA ILE A 100 12.95 -1.58 -0.11
C ILE A 100 13.10 -0.29 0.71
N TRP A 101 12.08 0.11 1.48
CA TRP A 101 12.04 1.46 2.06
C TRP A 101 12.20 1.51 3.59
N HIS A 102 12.21 0.37 4.31
CA HIS A 102 12.31 0.36 5.78
C HIS A 102 13.57 1.05 6.32
N ALA A 103 14.70 0.91 5.62
CA ALA A 103 15.94 1.61 5.89
C ALA A 103 16.27 2.51 4.69
N SER A 104 16.21 3.83 4.87
CA SER A 104 16.59 4.75 3.80
C SER A 104 18.09 4.65 3.53
N ASP A 105 18.47 4.77 2.25
CA ASP A 105 19.85 4.64 1.81
C ASP A 105 20.77 5.58 2.59
N GLY A 106 21.77 5.00 3.27
CA GLY A 106 22.75 5.75 4.06
C GLY A 106 22.45 5.86 5.55
N TYR A 107 21.37 5.28 6.08
CA TYR A 107 21.16 5.14 7.53
C TYR A 107 21.99 3.98 8.12
N PRO A 108 22.72 4.20 9.23
CA PRO A 108 23.47 3.12 9.86
C PRO A 108 22.52 2.05 10.43
N VAL A 109 22.90 0.77 10.26
CA VAL A 109 22.12 -0.44 10.66
C VAL A 109 22.06 -0.70 12.18
N SER A 110 22.37 0.31 12.99
CA SER A 110 22.67 0.14 14.42
C SER A 110 21.56 0.59 15.37
N PHE A 111 20.45 1.15 14.87
CA PHE A 111 19.44 1.76 15.74
C PHE A 111 18.36 0.78 16.20
N CYS A 112 17.96 -0.18 15.36
CA CYS A 112 17.08 -1.27 15.77
C CYS A 112 17.66 -2.64 15.36
N PRO A 113 17.89 -3.58 16.29
CA PRO A 113 18.32 -4.92 15.93
C PRO A 113 17.13 -5.82 15.54
N PRO A 114 17.31 -6.73 14.56
CA PRO A 114 18.40 -6.81 13.58
C PRO A 114 18.18 -5.82 12.41
N ASP A 115 19.25 -5.19 11.91
CA ASP A 115 19.27 -4.42 10.64
C ASP A 115 18.14 -3.40 10.43
N ASN A 116 17.82 -2.58 11.44
CA ASN A 116 16.75 -1.59 11.39
C ASN A 116 15.35 -2.18 11.14
N VAL A 117 15.15 -3.44 11.53
CA VAL A 117 13.85 -4.11 11.50
C VAL A 117 13.05 -3.76 12.75
N PRO A 118 11.83 -3.22 12.61
CA PRO A 118 11.03 -2.92 13.77
C PRO A 118 10.55 -4.20 14.48
N PRO A 119 10.37 -4.17 15.81
CA PRO A 119 10.10 -5.38 16.61
C PRO A 119 8.73 -6.04 16.34
N TRP A 120 7.81 -5.30 15.72
CA TRP A 120 6.50 -5.83 15.29
C TRP A 120 6.55 -6.50 13.92
N TRP A 121 7.65 -6.38 13.17
CA TRP A 121 7.80 -7.06 11.90
C TRP A 121 7.95 -8.57 12.13
N PRO A 122 7.34 -9.43 11.29
CA PRO A 122 7.45 -10.85 11.48
C PRO A 122 8.89 -11.31 11.23
N GLY A 123 9.55 -11.88 12.24
CA GLY A 123 10.94 -12.34 12.13
C GLY A 123 11.19 -13.48 11.12
N TRP A 124 10.13 -14.11 10.60
CA TRP A 124 10.21 -15.10 9.53
C TRP A 124 10.14 -14.49 8.12
N LEU A 125 9.83 -13.20 8.02
CA LEU A 125 9.67 -12.48 6.76
C LEU A 125 10.87 -11.55 6.56
N PRO A 126 11.75 -11.81 5.57
CA PRO A 126 12.93 -10.98 5.36
C PRO A 126 12.52 -9.56 4.97
N VAL A 127 13.37 -8.59 5.29
CA VAL A 127 13.34 -7.25 4.67
C VAL A 127 14.61 -7.07 3.85
#